data_AF-A0A8H6MDY8-F1
#
_entry.id   AF-A0A8H6MDY8-F1
#
_cell.length_a   1.000
_cell.length_b   1.000
_cell.length_c   1.000
_cell.angle_alpha   90.00
_cell.angle_beta   90.00
_cell.angle_gamma   90.00
#
_symmetry.space_group_name_H-M   'P 1'
#
loop_
_entity.id
_entity.type
_entity.pdbx_description
1 polymer ?
#
loop_
_entity_poly.entity_id
_entity_poly.type
_entity_poly.pdbx_seq_one_letter_code
_entity_poly.pdbx_strand_id
1 'polypeptide(L)'
;MQSRYQGPRGSNNNGPRGYNDRGPPRDSGGGRHDSNAQPHFSPGTKSQQLVVSTNCFSITKVPTEPYVMYDVSFLPEIRKGSWRKKAELVRHLQVMVEPEVFTPQFLYDGEAVGFAHPLTCGRLPRLASSAFGWATMACPAKMRRVSM
;
A
#
# COMPACT_ATOMS: atom_id res chain seq x y z
N MET A 1 -18.60 -4.72 39.01
CA MET A 1 -19.70 -4.02 38.31
C MET A 1 -19.45 -4.11 36.82
N GLN A 2 -20.17 -4.99 36.12
CA GLN A 2 -20.01 -5.23 34.68
C GLN A 2 -21.06 -4.40 33.94
N SER A 3 -20.64 -3.49 33.05
CA SER A 3 -21.54 -2.75 32.17
C SER A 3 -21.37 -3.26 30.74
N ARG A 4 -22.37 -4.01 30.25
CA ARG A 4 -22.48 -4.44 28.85
C ARG A 4 -23.27 -3.36 28.09
N TYR A 5 -22.63 -2.70 27.14
CA TYR A 5 -23.32 -1.86 26.17
C TYR A 5 -23.67 -2.71 24.94
N GLN A 6 -24.97 -2.90 24.67
CA GLN A 6 -25.48 -3.46 23.42
C GLN A 6 -26.05 -2.31 22.59
N GLY A 7 -25.42 -2.03 21.45
CA GLY A 7 -25.91 -1.06 20.47
C GLY A 7 -27.02 -1.64 19.58
N PRO A 8 -27.85 -0.78 18.97
CA PRO A 8 -29.01 -1.20 18.17
C PRO A 8 -28.62 -1.80 16.82
N ARG A 9 -29.28 -2.91 16.48
CA ARG A 9 -29.30 -3.53 15.14
C ARG A 9 -30.36 -2.84 14.28
N GLY A 10 -29.95 -2.08 13.27
CA GLY A 10 -30.79 -1.75 12.10
C GLY A 10 -30.42 -2.69 10.96
N SER A 11 -31.29 -3.59 10.50
CA SER A 11 -32.51 -3.43 9.68
C SER A 11 -32.23 -3.46 8.17
N ASN A 12 -32.41 -4.67 7.64
CA ASN A 12 -32.86 -5.12 6.31
C ASN A 12 -32.98 -4.10 5.17
N ASN A 13 -32.41 -4.47 4.00
CA ASN A 13 -33.01 -4.22 2.69
C ASN A 13 -32.70 -5.39 1.74
N ASN A 14 -33.48 -6.45 1.88
CA ASN A 14 -33.74 -7.41 0.81
C ASN A 14 -34.85 -6.84 -0.07
N GLY A 15 -34.51 -6.37 -1.26
CA GLY A 15 -35.48 -6.05 -2.31
C GLY A 15 -35.28 -6.98 -3.51
N PRO A 16 -36.29 -7.75 -3.93
CA PRO A 16 -36.23 -8.52 -5.17
C PRO A 16 -36.63 -7.61 -6.34
N ARG A 17 -35.79 -7.55 -7.37
CA ARG A 17 -36.16 -7.08 -8.72
C ARG A 17 -35.62 -8.15 -9.66
N GLY A 18 -36.44 -9.03 -10.22
CA GLY A 18 -37.58 -8.70 -11.06
C GLY A 18 -37.15 -9.04 -12.48
N TYR A 19 -37.45 -10.28 -12.89
CA TYR A 19 -37.32 -10.78 -14.24
C TYR A 19 -38.06 -9.87 -15.23
N ASN A 20 -37.43 -9.56 -16.35
CA ASN A 20 -38.14 -9.27 -17.60
C ASN A 20 -37.34 -9.93 -18.73
N ASP A 21 -37.79 -11.14 -19.07
CA ASP A 21 -37.69 -11.74 -20.39
C ASP A 21 -38.17 -10.75 -21.47
N ARG A 22 -37.40 -10.60 -22.56
CA ARG A 22 -37.90 -10.35 -23.92
C ARG A 22 -36.78 -10.47 -24.96
N GLY A 23 -36.67 -11.68 -25.53
CA GLY A 23 -36.47 -11.88 -26.97
C GLY A 23 -35.04 -12.12 -27.50
N PRO A 24 -34.83 -13.16 -28.33
CA PRO A 24 -33.61 -13.37 -29.12
C PRO A 24 -33.80 -12.86 -30.58
N PRO A 25 -32.85 -13.09 -31.50
CA PRO A 25 -32.18 -12.07 -32.31
C PRO A 25 -32.87 -11.75 -33.65
N ARG A 26 -32.56 -10.59 -34.23
CA ARG A 26 -32.74 -10.35 -35.67
C ARG A 26 -31.43 -9.95 -36.32
N ASP A 27 -30.90 -10.93 -37.04
CA ASP A 27 -29.96 -10.82 -38.13
C ASP A 27 -30.51 -9.86 -39.19
N SER A 28 -29.73 -8.85 -39.57
CA SER A 28 -29.89 -8.11 -40.83
C SER A 28 -28.66 -7.23 -41.04
N GLY A 29 -27.67 -7.82 -41.70
CA GLY A 29 -27.16 -7.22 -42.93
C GLY A 29 -26.21 -6.04 -42.80
N GLY A 30 -24.96 -6.32 -43.17
CA GLY A 30 -24.28 -5.48 -44.14
C GLY A 30 -23.32 -4.44 -43.57
N GLY A 31 -22.17 -4.33 -44.23
CA GLY A 31 -21.28 -3.19 -44.11
C GLY A 31 -19.94 -3.52 -43.50
N ARG A 32 -19.12 -4.24 -44.26
CA ARG A 32 -17.67 -4.01 -44.22
C ARG A 32 -17.44 -2.54 -44.59
N HIS A 33 -17.14 -1.72 -43.59
CA HIS A 33 -16.45 -0.46 -43.79
C HIS A 33 -15.18 -0.50 -42.94
N ASP A 34 -14.10 -0.97 -43.57
CA ASP A 34 -12.74 -0.62 -43.23
C ASP A 34 -12.60 0.90 -43.35
N SER A 35 -13.03 1.62 -42.33
CA SER A 35 -12.60 2.99 -42.11
C SER A 35 -11.60 2.91 -40.98
N ASN A 36 -10.34 3.09 -41.35
CA ASN A 36 -9.23 3.45 -40.50
C ASN A 36 -9.53 4.82 -39.84
N ALA A 37 -10.59 4.87 -39.03
CA ALA A 37 -10.97 6.01 -38.24
C ALA A 37 -10.05 6.04 -37.03
N GLN A 38 -8.80 6.47 -37.24
CA GLN A 38 -8.08 7.11 -36.16
C GLN A 38 -9.00 8.21 -35.62
N PRO A 39 -9.32 8.23 -34.32
CA PRO A 39 -9.92 9.40 -33.72
C PRO A 39 -8.89 10.52 -33.84
N HIS A 40 -9.01 11.32 -34.90
CA HIS A 40 -8.43 12.64 -34.96
C HIS A 40 -9.09 13.43 -33.83
N PHE A 41 -8.46 13.42 -32.66
CA PHE A 41 -8.65 14.42 -31.65
C PHE A 41 -8.24 15.76 -32.28
N SER A 42 -9.17 16.39 -32.98
CA SER A 42 -9.06 17.79 -33.34
C SER A 42 -9.32 18.59 -32.06
N PRO A 43 -8.31 19.25 -31.46
CA PRO A 43 -8.51 20.10 -30.29
C PRO A 43 -9.17 21.40 -30.77
N GLY A 44 -10.44 21.30 -31.12
CA GLY A 44 -11.18 22.35 -31.82
C GLY A 44 -12.63 22.41 -31.36
N THR A 45 -12.86 22.36 -30.05
CA THR A 45 -14.14 22.76 -29.48
C THR A 45 -13.90 24.01 -28.66
N LYS A 46 -14.85 24.96 -28.71
CA LYS A 46 -14.89 26.16 -27.88
C LYS A 46 -15.10 25.72 -26.42
N SER A 47 -14.10 25.09 -25.82
CA SER A 47 -14.17 24.55 -24.48
C SER A 47 -14.08 25.72 -23.51
N GLN A 48 -15.14 25.93 -22.74
CA GLN A 48 -15.06 26.77 -21.55
C GLN A 48 -13.87 26.28 -20.72
N GLN A 49 -12.91 27.17 -20.46
CA GLN A 49 -11.75 26.87 -19.64
C GLN A 49 -12.24 26.59 -18.21
N LEU A 50 -12.23 25.31 -17.83
CA LEU A 50 -12.59 24.87 -16.50
C LEU A 50 -11.36 24.96 -15.60
N VAL A 51 -11.45 25.71 -14.49
CA VAL A 51 -10.42 25.71 -13.45
C VAL A 51 -10.74 24.61 -12.45
N VAL A 52 -9.90 23.58 -12.38
CA VAL A 52 -10.05 22.44 -11.46
C VAL A 52 -9.02 22.54 -10.35
N SER A 53 -9.49 22.55 -9.11
CA SER A 53 -8.63 22.33 -7.94
C SER A 53 -8.57 20.83 -7.64
N THR A 54 -7.38 20.28 -7.45
CA THR A 54 -7.15 18.87 -7.12
C THR A 54 -6.40 18.76 -5.80
N ASN A 55 -6.59 17.65 -5.07
CA ASN A 55 -5.83 17.35 -3.86
C ASN A 55 -4.45 16.74 -4.21
N CYS A 56 -3.72 17.45 -5.08
CA CYS A 56 -2.40 17.05 -5.54
C CYS A 56 -1.39 18.11 -5.10
N PHE A 57 -0.29 17.68 -4.51
CA PHE A 57 0.77 18.56 -4.05
C PHE A 57 2.03 18.28 -4.85
N SER A 58 2.73 19.34 -5.26
CA SER A 58 4.03 19.21 -5.90
C SER A 58 5.10 18.96 -4.85
N ILE A 59 5.79 17.82 -4.96
CA ILE A 59 6.97 17.53 -4.14
C ILE A 59 8.18 18.14 -4.86
N THR A 60 8.68 19.26 -4.36
CA THR A 60 9.76 20.02 -5.02
C THR A 60 11.15 19.41 -4.81
N LYS A 61 11.33 18.65 -3.73
CA LYS A 61 12.61 18.02 -3.38
C LYS A 61 12.36 16.72 -2.64
N VAL A 62 13.00 15.65 -3.12
CA VAL A 62 13.03 14.34 -2.46
C VAL A 62 14.44 14.13 -1.91
N PRO A 63 14.61 13.55 -0.71
CA PRO A 63 15.92 13.12 -0.24
C PRO A 63 16.56 12.15 -1.24
N THR A 64 17.79 12.44 -1.65
CA THR A 64 18.57 11.57 -2.57
C THR A 64 19.47 10.59 -1.80
N GLU A 65 19.35 10.58 -0.47
CA GLU A 65 20.12 9.69 0.39
C GLU A 65 19.74 8.22 0.14
N PRO A 66 20.71 7.31 0.04
CA PRO A 66 20.43 5.91 -0.20
C PRO A 66 19.82 5.25 1.04
N TYR A 67 18.74 4.50 0.88
CA TYR A 67 18.18 3.65 1.94
C TYR A 67 18.51 2.19 1.67
N VAL A 68 18.67 1.40 2.74
CA VAL A 68 18.89 -0.04 2.66
C VAL A 68 17.58 -0.76 2.95
N MET A 69 17.18 -1.64 2.02
CA MET A 69 15.97 -2.44 2.13
C MET A 69 16.26 -3.75 2.87
N TYR A 70 15.42 -4.11 3.82
CA TYR A 70 15.48 -5.32 4.63
C TYR A 70 14.22 -6.14 4.45
N ASP A 71 14.39 -7.47 4.43
CA ASP A 71 13.29 -8.41 4.58
C ASP A 71 13.00 -8.60 6.07
N VAL A 72 11.77 -8.32 6.48
CA VAL A 72 11.33 -8.29 7.86
C VAL A 72 10.40 -9.47 8.11
N SER A 73 10.86 -10.39 8.94
CA SER A 73 10.09 -11.55 9.38
C SER A 73 9.90 -11.55 10.89
N PHE A 74 8.77 -12.11 11.33
CA PHE A 74 8.41 -12.21 12.75
C PHE A 74 8.37 -13.67 13.18
N LEU A 75 8.85 -13.92 14.39
CA LEU A 75 8.84 -15.23 15.04
C LEU A 75 8.16 -15.13 16.43
N PRO A 76 7.16 -15.96 16.75
CA PRO A 76 6.45 -16.85 15.83
C PRO A 76 5.76 -16.05 14.69
N GLU A 77 5.46 -16.74 13.60
CA GLU A 77 4.81 -16.11 12.44
C GLU A 77 3.49 -15.44 12.86
N ILE A 78 3.37 -14.15 12.55
CA ILE A 78 2.15 -13.39 12.78
C ILE A 78 1.23 -13.55 11.57
N ARG A 79 -0.04 -13.87 11.82
CA ARG A 79 -1.08 -14.07 10.78
C ARG A 79 -1.04 -12.98 9.70
N LYS A 80 -1.02 -13.42 8.43
CA LYS A 80 -1.18 -12.57 7.24
C LYS A 80 -2.43 -11.69 7.39
N GLY A 81 -2.31 -10.40 7.10
CA GLY A 81 -3.36 -9.38 7.32
C GLY A 81 -3.34 -8.66 8.66
N SER A 82 -2.53 -9.10 9.64
CA SER A 82 -2.39 -8.42 10.95
C SER A 82 -1.36 -7.26 10.91
N TRP A 83 -1.39 -6.45 9.84
CA TRP A 83 -0.36 -5.43 9.58
C TRP A 83 -0.26 -4.39 10.71
N ARG A 84 -1.39 -4.02 11.34
CA ARG A 84 -1.41 -3.09 12.48
C ARG A 84 -0.59 -3.59 13.66
N LYS A 85 -0.73 -4.89 13.98
CA LYS A 85 0.03 -5.53 15.07
C LYS A 85 1.52 -5.59 14.73
N LYS A 86 1.86 -5.93 13.49
CA LYS A 86 3.25 -5.92 13.02
C LYS A 86 3.87 -4.53 13.12
N ALA A 87 3.15 -3.49 12.65
CA ALA A 87 3.59 -2.11 12.72
C ALA A 87 3.76 -1.62 14.17
N GLU A 88 2.84 -1.98 15.06
CA GLU A 88 2.93 -1.66 16.49
C GLU A 88 4.16 -2.31 17.13
N LEU A 89 4.43 -3.58 16.83
CA LEU A 89 5.61 -4.27 17.33
C LEU A 89 6.91 -3.63 16.83
N VAL A 90 7.00 -3.29 15.55
CA VAL A 90 8.16 -2.58 15.00
C VAL A 90 8.30 -1.20 15.66
N ARG A 91 7.21 -0.47 15.86
CA ARG A 91 7.25 0.81 16.58
C ARG A 91 7.71 0.63 18.03
N HIS A 92 7.24 -0.39 18.71
CA HIS A 92 7.66 -0.71 20.08
C HIS A 92 9.16 -1.01 20.13
N LEU A 93 9.67 -1.78 19.17
CA LEU A 93 11.11 -2.05 19.02
C LEU A 93 11.90 -0.74 18.85
N GLN A 94 11.43 0.16 17.99
CA GLN A 94 12.09 1.45 17.71
C GLN A 94 12.09 2.42 18.88
N VAL A 95 11.05 2.41 19.72
CA VAL A 95 10.87 3.43 20.77
C VAL A 95 11.30 2.92 22.13
N MET A 96 11.01 1.65 22.45
CA MET A 96 11.13 1.12 23.81
C MET A 96 12.29 0.15 23.98
N VAL A 97 12.59 -0.67 22.98
CA VAL A 97 13.56 -1.77 23.12
C VAL A 97 14.96 -1.31 22.70
N GLU A 98 15.10 -0.73 21.50
CA GLU A 98 16.41 -0.39 20.91
C GLU A 98 16.42 1.01 20.25
N PRO A 99 16.06 2.08 20.97
CA PRO A 99 15.94 3.41 20.37
C PRO A 99 17.25 3.94 19.76
N GLU A 100 18.39 3.58 20.33
CA GLU A 100 19.70 3.99 19.82
C GLU A 100 20.07 3.33 18.49
N VAL A 101 19.58 2.11 18.25
CA VAL A 101 19.76 1.44 16.95
C VAL A 101 18.87 2.07 15.90
N PHE A 102 17.61 2.35 16.26
CA PHE A 102 16.60 2.90 15.37
C PHE A 102 16.59 4.44 15.28
N THR A 103 17.75 5.05 15.48
CA THR A 103 17.99 6.48 15.26
C THR A 103 19.12 6.65 14.23
N PRO A 104 18.83 7.00 12.96
CA PRO A 104 17.56 7.45 12.39
C PRO A 104 16.44 6.39 12.30
N GLN A 105 15.19 6.87 12.22
CA GLN A 105 13.98 6.04 12.22
C GLN A 105 13.97 5.01 11.07
N PHE A 106 13.57 3.79 11.39
CA PHE A 106 13.34 2.73 10.42
C PHE A 106 11.92 2.80 9.86
N LEU A 107 11.79 2.78 8.54
CA LEU A 107 10.49 2.84 7.87
C LEU A 107 10.04 1.41 7.59
N TYR A 108 8.84 1.05 8.03
CA TYR A 108 8.29 -0.30 7.82
C TYR A 108 6.96 -0.20 7.08
N ASP A 109 6.79 -1.02 6.03
CA ASP A 109 5.61 -0.98 5.16
C ASP A 109 4.35 -1.60 5.79
N GLY A 110 4.51 -2.33 6.90
CA GLY A 110 3.42 -3.02 7.59
C GLY A 110 3.33 -4.52 7.28
N GLU A 111 4.05 -5.01 6.28
CA GLU A 111 3.92 -6.37 5.77
C GLU A 111 5.21 -7.20 5.89
N ALA A 112 6.24 -6.83 5.11
CA ALA A 112 7.45 -7.62 4.93
C ALA A 112 8.69 -6.78 4.62
N VAL A 113 8.56 -5.52 4.22
CA VAL A 113 9.71 -4.71 3.81
C VAL A 113 9.93 -3.56 4.77
N GLY A 114 11.19 -3.35 5.14
CA GLY A 114 11.59 -2.16 5.85
C GLY A 114 12.80 -1.48 5.25
N PHE A 115 12.88 -0.16 5.42
CA PHE A 115 13.94 0.69 4.93
C PHE A 115 14.67 1.33 6.09
N ALA A 116 15.98 1.13 6.14
CA ALA A 116 16.85 1.72 7.14
C ALA A 116 17.76 2.77 6.51
N HIS A 117 18.04 3.82 7.27
CA HIS A 117 19.10 4.75 6.93
C HIS A 117 20.47 4.03 7.00
N PRO A 118 21.47 4.38 6.15
CA PRO A 118 22.79 3.73 6.16
C PRO A 118 23.50 3.75 7.52
N LEU A 119 23.26 4.79 8.33
CA LEU A 119 23.79 4.88 9.70
C LEU A 119 23.23 3.79 10.64
N THR A 120 21.97 3.41 10.42
CA THR A 120 21.28 2.35 11.19
C THR A 120 21.71 0.95 10.71
N CYS A 121 22.02 0.81 9.42
CA CYS A 121 22.39 -0.45 8.76
C CYS A 121 23.55 -1.19 9.46
N GLY A 122 24.56 -0.48 9.96
CA GLY A 122 25.71 -1.12 10.65
C GLY A 122 25.36 -1.69 12.03
N ARG A 123 24.22 -1.30 12.61
CA ARG A 123 23.82 -1.65 13.98
C ARG A 123 22.81 -2.81 14.00
N LEU A 124 21.97 -2.94 12.96
CA LEU A 124 20.91 -3.96 12.86
C LEU A 124 21.40 -5.43 12.94
N PRO A 125 22.52 -5.84 12.33
CA PRO A 125 22.98 -7.23 12.40
C PRO A 125 23.31 -7.70 13.83
N ARG A 126 23.63 -6.77 14.73
CA ARG A 126 23.95 -7.08 16.13
C ARG A 126 22.71 -7.49 16.93
N LEU A 127 21.52 -6.98 16.53
CA LEU A 127 20.26 -7.34 17.18
C LEU A 127 19.83 -8.77 16.85
N ALA A 128 20.14 -9.28 15.66
CA ALA A 128 19.79 -10.65 15.26
C ALA A 128 20.50 -11.73 16.11
N SER A 129 21.63 -11.39 16.75
CA SER A 129 22.38 -12.30 17.64
C SER A 129 22.06 -12.11 19.12
N SER A 130 21.37 -11.01 19.49
CA SER A 130 21.15 -10.59 20.87
C SER A 130 19.71 -10.88 21.31
N ALA A 131 19.48 -12.12 21.75
CA ALA A 131 18.51 -12.55 22.76
C ALA A 131 16.98 -12.32 22.57
N PHE A 132 16.51 -11.51 21.64
CA PHE A 132 15.07 -11.31 21.41
C PHE A 132 14.63 -11.95 20.09
N GLY A 133 14.43 -13.27 20.13
CA GLY A 133 14.15 -14.14 18.99
C GLY A 133 12.80 -13.96 18.31
N TRP A 134 12.25 -12.75 18.26
CA TRP A 134 10.93 -12.48 17.69
C TRP A 134 10.91 -11.69 16.38
N ALA A 135 12.03 -11.09 15.97
CA ALA A 135 12.16 -10.46 14.66
C ALA A 135 13.54 -10.75 14.08
N THR A 136 13.58 -11.37 12.91
CA THR A 136 14.82 -11.55 12.15
C THR A 136 14.79 -10.59 10.98
N MET A 137 15.68 -9.59 11.02
CA MET A 137 15.99 -8.78 9.84
C MET A 137 17.15 -9.46 9.12
N ALA A 138 16.85 -10.13 8.01
CA ALA A 138 17.90 -10.71 7.18
C ALA A 138 18.58 -9.59 6.39
N CYS A 139 19.92 -9.55 6.40
CA CYS A 139 20.67 -8.65 5.53
C CYS A 139 20.29 -8.92 4.06
N PRO A 140 20.06 -7.88 3.23
CA PRO A 140 19.74 -8.09 1.83
C PRO A 140 20.92 -8.77 1.12
N ALA A 141 20.65 -9.90 0.46
CA ALA A 141 21.61 -10.66 -0.34
C ALA A 141 22.09 -9.94 -1.62
N LYS A 142 21.69 -8.69 -1.84
CA LYS A 142 22.13 -7.84 -2.97
C LYS A 142 21.74 -6.39 -2.68
N MET A 143 22.73 -5.55 -2.39
CA MET A 143 22.56 -4.10 -2.30
C MET A 143 22.21 -3.56 -3.70
N ARG A 144 20.93 -3.62 -4.08
CA ARG A 144 20.46 -2.96 -5.30
C ARG A 144 20.31 -1.48 -4.97
N ARG A 145 21.21 -0.65 -5.50
CA ARG A 145 21.00 0.81 -5.55
C ARG A 145 19.68 1.05 -6.29
N VAL A 146 18.67 1.51 -5.56
CA VAL A 146 17.46 2.07 -6.18
C VAL A 146 17.72 3.56 -6.31
N SER A 147 18.15 3.99 -7.49
CA SER A 147 18.09 5.40 -7.88
C SER A 147 16.64 5.70 -8.25
N MET A 148 15.97 6.50 -7.42
CA MET A 148 14.66 7.08 -7.75
C MET A 148 14.81 8.18 -8.79
#